data_AF-A0A6B3I2C6-F1
#
_entry.id   AF-A0A6B3I2C6-F1
#
_cell.length_a   1.000
_cell.length_b   1.000
_cell.length_c   1.000
_cell.angle_alpha   90.00
_cell.angle_beta   90.00
_cell.angle_gamma   90.00
#
_symmetry.space_group_name_H-M   'P 1'
#
loop_
_entity.id
_entity.type
_entity.pdbx_description
1 polymer ?
#
loop_
_entity_poly.entity_id
_entity_poly.type
_entity_poly.pdbx_seq_one_letter_code
_entity_poly.pdbx_strand_id
1 'polypeptide(L)' 'MVASWWSRARLGIFVHWTPASVPGWAPPYVPPSELPTAGRRAPLGWTSYAEWYENSLRFPGSPAAAHHRATY' A
#
# COMPACT_ATOMS: atom_id res chain seq x y z
N MET A 1 -3.45 -9.66 31.16
CA MET A 1 -4.58 -10.58 30.90
C MET A 1 -5.42 -9.98 29.76
N VAL A 2 -5.84 -10.79 28.79
CA VAL A 2 -6.75 -10.36 27.71
C VAL A 2 -8.17 -10.83 28.02
N ALA A 3 -9.19 -10.10 27.54
CA ALA A 3 -10.59 -10.42 27.84
C ALA A 3 -10.99 -11.81 27.29
N SER A 4 -11.75 -12.57 28.07
CA SER A 4 -12.05 -13.98 27.74
C SER A 4 -12.84 -14.14 26.44
N TRP A 5 -13.65 -13.15 26.06
CA TRP A 5 -14.37 -13.16 24.79
C TRP A 5 -13.41 -13.04 23.59
N TRP A 6 -12.34 -12.24 23.69
CA TRP A 6 -11.35 -12.06 22.64
C TRP A 6 -10.57 -13.36 22.40
N SER A 7 -10.15 -14.02 23.47
CA SER A 7 -9.47 -15.32 23.37
C SER A 7 -10.35 -16.42 22.76
N ARG A 8 -11.68 -16.31 22.89
CA ARG A 8 -12.64 -17.26 22.29
C ARG A 8 -13.06 -16.90 20.87
N ALA A 9 -12.86 -15.66 20.42
CA ALA A 9 -13.36 -15.18 19.13
C ALA A 9 -12.72 -15.88 17.92
N ARG A 10 -11.42 -16.21 17.98
CA ARG A 10 -10.62 -16.97 16.99
C ARG A 10 -10.48 -16.34 15.59
N LEU A 11 -11.47 -15.62 15.09
CA LEU A 11 -11.50 -14.98 13.78
C LEU A 11 -12.01 -13.54 13.91
N GLY A 12 -11.31 -12.61 13.28
CA GLY A 12 -11.76 -11.23 13.07
C GLY A 12 -11.60 -10.86 11.61
N ILE A 13 -12.50 -10.00 11.12
CA ILE A 13 -12.39 -9.41 9.79
C ILE A 13 -11.85 -8.00 9.95
N PHE A 14 -10.82 -7.69 9.16
CA PHE A 14 -10.25 -6.35 9.11
C PHE A 14 -10.57 -5.68 7.78
N VAL A 15 -11.01 -4.43 7.84
CA VAL A 15 -11.43 -3.65 6.68
C VAL A 15 -10.57 -2.40 6.59
N HIS A 16 -9.73 -2.32 5.56
CA HIS A 16 -9.10 -1.06 5.15
C HIS A 16 -9.97 -0.40 4.09
N TRP A 17 -10.68 0.64 4.49
CA TRP A 17 -11.49 1.46 3.59
C TRP A 17 -11.16 2.93 3.82
N THR A 18 -10.53 3.55 2.83
CA THR A 18 -10.02 4.91 2.88
C THR A 18 -10.29 5.60 1.54
N PRO A 19 -10.03 6.91 1.36
CA PRO A 19 -10.13 7.55 0.05
C PRO A 19 -9.27 6.87 -1.03
N ALA A 20 -8.17 6.21 -0.64
CA ALA A 20 -7.34 5.44 -1.56
C ALA A 20 -8.07 4.20 -2.15
N SER A 21 -9.19 3.78 -1.55
CA SER A 21 -10.07 2.76 -2.13
C SER A 21 -10.82 3.23 -3.38
N VAL A 22 -10.87 4.55 -3.65
CA VAL A 22 -11.44 5.09 -4.90
C VAL A 22 -10.54 4.75 -6.11
N PRO A 23 -9.25 5.12 -6.13
CA PRO A 23 -8.36 4.65 -7.19
C PRO A 23 -8.07 3.16 -7.10
N GLY A 24 -8.05 2.58 -5.88
CA GLY A 24 -7.98 1.13 -5.68
C GLY A 24 -6.76 0.46 -6.32
N TRP A 25 -5.65 1.20 -6.43
CA TRP A 25 -4.51 0.81 -7.25
C TRP A 25 -3.19 0.87 -6.47
N ALA A 26 -2.29 -0.08 -6.75
CA ALA A 26 -0.91 -0.08 -6.29
C ALA A 26 -0.04 -0.83 -7.31
N PRO A 27 1.28 -0.57 -7.38
CA PRO A 27 2.16 -1.43 -8.14
C PRO A 27 2.22 -2.85 -7.56
N PRO A 28 2.60 -3.86 -8.38
CA PRO A 28 2.86 -5.20 -7.88
C PRO A 28 3.93 -5.22 -6.78
N TYR A 29 3.81 -6.18 -5.86
CA TYR A 29 4.81 -6.41 -4.82
C TYR A 29 6.18 -6.68 -5.44
N VAL A 30 7.21 -6.04 -4.88
CA VAL A 30 8.61 -6.33 -5.17
C VAL A 30 9.33 -6.59 -3.85
N PRO A 31 10.10 -7.68 -3.73
CA PRO A 31 10.86 -7.98 -2.53
C PRO A 31 11.77 -6.81 -2.12
N PRO A 32 11.88 -6.49 -0.83
CA PRO A 32 12.73 -5.39 -0.36
C PRO A 32 14.19 -5.50 -0.82
N SER A 33 14.71 -6.72 -0.97
CA SER A 33 16.05 -7.01 -1.48
C SER A 33 16.27 -6.58 -2.95
N GLU A 34 15.20 -6.46 -3.73
CA GLU A 34 15.25 -6.14 -5.17
C GLU A 34 15.00 -4.65 -5.44
N LEU A 35 14.47 -3.89 -4.47
CA LEU A 35 14.20 -2.46 -4.61
C LEU A 35 15.45 -1.63 -4.98
N PRO A 36 16.63 -1.84 -4.35
CA PRO A 36 17.83 -1.09 -4.72
C PRO A 36 18.30 -1.41 -6.14
N THR A 37 18.24 -2.69 -6.53
CA THR A 37 18.67 -3.19 -7.85
C THR A 37 17.76 -2.70 -8.97
N ALA A 38 16.47 -2.48 -8.68
CA ALA A 38 15.52 -1.89 -9.62
C ALA A 38 15.62 -0.35 -9.75
N GLY A 39 16.64 0.28 -9.15
CA GLY A 39 16.80 1.74 -9.15
C GLY A 39 15.82 2.49 -8.24
N ARG A 40 15.12 1.77 -7.36
CA ARG A 40 14.02 2.32 -6.54
C ARG A 40 14.53 2.78 -5.18
N ARG A 41 15.04 4.01 -5.12
CA ARG A 41 15.62 4.59 -3.90
C ARG A 41 14.60 4.99 -2.82
N ALA A 42 13.31 5.02 -3.15
CA ALA A 42 12.23 5.40 -2.23
C ALA A 42 11.23 4.24 -2.08
N PRO A 43 11.46 3.29 -1.13
CA PRO A 43 10.61 2.12 -0.94
C PRO A 43 9.13 2.45 -0.76
N LEU A 44 8.84 3.56 -0.07
CA LEU A 44 7.46 4.03 0.18
C LEU A 44 6.74 4.51 -1.07
N GLY A 45 7.46 4.92 -2.12
CA GLY A 45 6.87 5.23 -3.43
C GLY A 45 6.57 3.99 -4.28
N TRP A 46 7.04 2.80 -3.86
CA TRP A 46 6.91 1.55 -4.59
C TRP A 46 6.17 0.47 -3.80
N THR A 47 5.48 0.86 -2.72
CA THR A 47 4.68 -0.06 -1.92
C THR A 47 3.52 -0.65 -2.73
N SER A 48 3.23 -1.93 -2.49
CA SER A 48 2.07 -2.63 -3.08
C SER A 48 0.78 -2.47 -2.26
N TYR A 49 0.84 -1.65 -1.22
CA TYR A 49 -0.30 -1.32 -0.37
C TYR A 49 -1.09 -0.15 -0.97
N ALA A 50 -2.28 -0.44 -1.48
CA ALA A 50 -3.13 0.55 -2.13
C ALA A 50 -3.61 1.63 -1.15
N GLU A 51 -3.75 1.33 0.14
CA GLU A 51 -4.14 2.32 1.15
C GLU A 51 -3.10 3.44 1.32
N TRP A 52 -1.87 3.23 0.83
CA TRP A 52 -0.79 4.23 0.80
C TRP A 52 -0.75 5.08 -0.48
N TYR A 53 -1.78 5.03 -1.33
CA TYR A 53 -1.80 5.71 -2.62
C TYR A 53 -1.39 7.19 -2.53
N GLU A 54 -1.99 7.97 -1.61
CA GLU A 54 -1.67 9.40 -1.44
C GLU A 54 -0.18 9.62 -1.09
N ASN A 55 0.37 8.83 -0.17
CA ASN A 55 1.79 8.91 0.16
C ASN A 55 2.66 8.59 -1.06
N SER A 56 2.29 7.58 -1.83
CA SER A 56 3.00 7.20 -3.06
C SER A 56 2.97 8.31 -4.12
N LEU A 57 1.89 9.12 -4.19
CA LEU A 57 1.82 10.28 -5.08
C LEU A 57 2.84 11.37 -4.74
N ARG A 58 3.29 11.47 -3.48
CA ARG A 58 4.32 12.44 -3.04
C ARG A 58 5.69 12.18 -3.65
N PHE A 59 5.88 11.03 -4.30
CA PHE A 59 7.07 10.68 -5.06
C PHE A 59 6.76 10.82 -6.56
N PRO A 60 7.16 11.90 -7.25
CA PRO A 60 6.73 12.16 -8.62
C PRO A 60 7.09 11.06 -9.64
N GLY A 61 8.16 10.31 -9.37
CA GLY A 61 8.62 9.15 -10.15
C GLY A 61 8.06 7.80 -9.71
N SER A 62 7.08 7.76 -8.80
CA SER A 62 6.44 6.50 -8.40
C SER A 62 5.51 5.95 -9.49
N PRO A 63 5.24 4.63 -9.48
CA PRO A 63 4.19 4.05 -10.30
C PRO A 63 2.81 4.62 -10.01
N ALA A 64 2.51 4.95 -8.74
CA ALA A 64 1.24 5.56 -8.37
C ALA A 64 1.08 6.93 -9.03
N ALA A 65 2.12 7.76 -9.01
CA ALA A 65 2.11 9.06 -9.67
C ALA A 65 1.99 8.93 -11.20
N ALA A 66 2.65 7.94 -11.80
CA ALA A 66 2.53 7.65 -13.23
C ALA A 66 1.10 7.18 -13.60
N HIS A 67 0.54 6.26 -12.83
CA HIS A 67 -0.83 5.77 -13.02
C HIS A 67 -1.87 6.88 -12.83
N HIS A 68 -1.69 7.73 -11.80
CA HIS A 68 -2.59 8.85 -11.53
C HIS A 68 -2.65 9.80 -12.72
N ARG A 69 -1.50 10.28 -13.21
CA ARG A 69 -1.42 11.17 -14.39
C ARG A 69 -1.99 10.57 -15.67
N ALA A 70 -1.98 9.24 -15.79
CA ALA A 70 -2.51 8.55 -16.95
C ALA A 70 -4.03 8.33 -16.88
N THR A 71 -4.64 8.49 -15.69
CA THR A 71 -6.05 8.11 -15.42
C THR A 71 -6.92 9.29 -15.02
N TYR A 72 -6.35 10.30 -14.35
CA TYR A 72 -7.01 11.48 -13.78
C TYR A 72 -6.26 12.76 -14.19
#